data_AF-A0A497BZH3-F1
#
_entry.id   AF-A0A497BZH3-F1
#
_cell.length_a   1.000
_cell.length_b   1.000
_cell.length_c   1.000
_cell.angle_alpha   90.00
_cell.angle_beta   90.00
_cell.angle_gamma   90.00
#
_symmetry.space_group_name_H-M   'P 1'
#
loop_
_entity.id
_entity.type
_entity.pdbx_description
1 polymer ?
#
loop_
_entity_poly.entity_id
_entity_poly.type
_entity_poly.pdbx_seq_one_letter_code
_entity_poly.pdbx_strand_id
1 'polypeptide(L)' 'MNNQPFIRGEPPKSIYPLQTCLPAYRPQVVSAWLKQLPTPGGIILFPFGGSPQVVLEAARSGYQILTPVHNPILRFLIES' A
#
# COMPACT_ATOMS: atom_id res chain seq x y z
N MET A 1 -9.33 19.68 14.68
CA MET A 1 -8.93 18.26 14.54
C MET A 1 -10.07 17.53 13.88
N ASN A 2 -9.90 17.03 12.66
CA ASN A 2 -10.96 16.28 11.97
C ASN A 2 -11.28 15.01 12.77
N ASN A 3 -12.49 14.93 13.33
CA ASN A 3 -12.97 13.83 14.19
C ASN A 3 -13.38 12.60 13.35
N GLN A 4 -12.48 12.10 12.50
CA GLN A 4 -12.73 10.92 11.68
C GLN A 4 -12.04 9.69 12.27
N PRO A 5 -12.74 8.55 12.43
CA PRO A 5 -12.20 7.35 13.09
C PRO A 5 -11.20 6.57 12.24
N PHE A 6 -10.95 7.00 11.00
CA PHE A 6 -10.01 6.36 10.07
C PHE A 6 -9.33 7.42 9.17
N ILE A 7 -8.18 7.04 8.61
CA ILE A 7 -7.47 7.85 7.63
C ILE A 7 -8.20 7.74 6.29
N ARG A 8 -8.81 8.84 5.85
CA ARG A 8 -9.45 8.91 4.54
C ARG A 8 -8.38 9.06 3.45
N GLY A 9 -8.38 8.15 2.48
CA GLY A 9 -7.54 8.26 1.29
C GLY A 9 -8.22 9.02 0.15
N GLU A 10 -7.42 9.34 -0.86
CA GLU A 10 -7.88 10.02 -2.07
C GLU A 10 -8.48 9.02 -3.08
N PRO A 11 -9.38 9.44 -3.99
CA PRO A 11 -9.78 8.60 -5.10
C PRO A 11 -8.56 8.33 -6.01
N PRO A 12 -8.47 7.14 -6.64
CA PRO A 12 -7.40 6.85 -7.58
C PRO A 12 -7.46 7.84 -8.76
N LYS A 13 -6.30 8.36 -9.18
CA LYS A 13 -6.19 9.33 -10.28
C LYS A 13 -6.59 8.75 -11.64
N SER A 14 -6.46 7.45 -11.82
CA SER A 14 -6.76 6.73 -13.07
C SER A 14 -7.21 5.30 -12.73
N ILE A 15 -7.99 4.71 -13.62
CA ILE A 15 -8.42 3.31 -13.55
C ILE A 15 -7.64 2.53 -14.60
N TYR A 16 -6.84 1.56 -14.17
CA TYR A 16 -6.08 0.69 -15.07
C TYR A 16 -6.85 -0.61 -15.37
N PRO A 17 -6.62 -1.27 -16.53
CA PRO A 17 -7.36 -2.48 -16.90
C PRO A 17 -7.35 -3.59 -15.84
N LEU A 18 -6.22 -3.79 -15.16
CA LEU A 18 -6.09 -4.81 -14.11
C LEU A 18 -6.63 -4.38 -12.74
N GLN A 19 -6.99 -3.11 -12.57
CA GLN A 19 -7.42 -2.59 -11.26
C GLN A 19 -8.73 -3.22 -10.79
N THR A 20 -9.60 -3.65 -11.71
CA THR A 20 -10.84 -4.35 -11.38
C THR A 20 -10.60 -5.75 -10.82
N CYS A 21 -9.41 -6.33 -11.07
CA CYS A 21 -8.99 -7.62 -10.53
C CYS A 21 -8.23 -7.51 -9.19
N LEU A 22 -7.97 -6.30 -8.72
CA LEU A 22 -7.25 -6.04 -7.47
C LEU A 22 -8.20 -5.62 -6.35
N PRO A 23 -7.82 -5.81 -5.08
CA PRO A 23 -8.58 -5.29 -3.95
C PRO A 23 -8.79 -3.77 -4.07
N ALA A 24 -9.93 -3.29 -3.58
CA ALA A 24 -10.21 -1.86 -3.53
C ALA A 24 -9.12 -1.14 -2.74
N TYR A 25 -8.57 -0.08 -3.33
CA TYR A 25 -7.46 0.66 -2.77
C TYR A 25 -7.65 2.16 -2.95
N ARG A 26 -7.33 2.91 -1.89
CA ARG A 26 -7.36 4.36 -1.85
C ARG A 26 -5.95 4.86 -1.57
N PRO A 27 -5.30 5.54 -2.53
CA PRO A 27 -3.98 6.12 -2.31
C PRO A 27 -3.95 7.05 -1.10
N GLN A 28 -2.74 7.24 -0.56
CA GLN A 28 -2.42 8.13 0.56
C GLN A 28 -2.79 7.61 1.94
N VAL A 29 -3.58 6.53 2.06
CA VAL A 29 -3.91 5.94 3.36
C VAL A 29 -2.66 5.41 4.04
N VAL A 30 -1.88 4.59 3.32
CA VAL A 30 -0.73 3.91 3.90
C VAL A 30 0.38 4.92 4.20
N SER A 31 0.71 5.80 3.27
CA SER A 31 1.73 6.83 3.47
C SER A 31 1.37 7.83 4.57
N ALA A 32 0.10 8.20 4.72
CA ALA A 32 -0.34 9.04 5.85
C ALA A 32 -0.25 8.31 7.19
N TRP A 33 -0.59 7.02 7.23
CA TRP A 33 -0.41 6.20 8.43
C TRP A 33 1.08 6.05 8.80
N LEU A 34 1.94 5.78 7.82
CA LEU A 34 3.38 5.63 8.02
C LEU A 34 4.08 6.89 8.53
N LYS A 35 3.56 8.08 8.19
CA LYS A 35 4.05 9.37 8.73
C LYS A 35 3.75 9.56 10.22
N GLN A 36 2.82 8.79 10.78
CA GLN A 36 2.49 8.82 12.21
C GLN A 36 3.39 7.89 13.03
N LEU A 37 4.18 7.03 12.37
CA LEU A 37 5.09 6.14 13.05
C LEU A 37 6.33 6.91 13.54
N PRO A 38 6.85 6.59 14.74
CA PRO A 38 7.97 7.29 15.34
C PRO A 38 9.32 7.00 14.64
N THR A 39 9.40 5.90 13.87
CA THR A 39 10.65 5.46 13.23
C THR A 39 10.48 5.42 11.71
N PRO A 40 11.01 6.40 10.98
CA PRO A 40 11.00 6.37 9.52
C PRO A 40 11.96 5.30 8.99
N GLY A 41 11.60 4.67 7.87
CA GLY A 41 12.52 3.82 7.09
C GLY A 41 12.79 2.42 7.65
N GLY A 42 11.91 1.88 8.50
CA GLY A 42 12.02 0.52 9.02
C GLY A 42 11.60 -0.57 8.02
N ILE A 43 11.68 -1.84 8.49
CA ILE A 43 11.11 -2.99 7.78
C ILE A 43 9.66 -3.19 8.25
N ILE A 44 8.73 -3.32 7.31
CA ILE A 44 7.32 -3.64 7.57
C ILE A 44 7.03 -5.05 7.09
N LEU A 45 6.47 -5.86 7.98
CA LEU A 45 5.90 -7.15 7.64
C LEU A 45 4.47 -6.95 7.14
N PHE A 46 4.21 -7.29 5.88
CA PHE A 46 2.87 -7.37 5.32
C PHE A 46 2.51 -8.84 5.09
N PRO A 47 1.92 -9.54 6.07
CA PRO A 47 1.87 -11.00 6.08
C PRO A 47 0.87 -11.60 5.08
N PHE A 48 -0.06 -10.80 4.54
CA PHE A 48 -1.13 -11.31 3.68
C PHE A 48 -0.83 -11.20 2.18
N GLY A 49 0.07 -10.30 1.76
CA GLY A 49 0.52 -10.21 0.36
C GLY A 49 -0.55 -9.93 -0.71
N GLY A 50 -1.78 -9.60 -0.29
CA GLY A 50 -2.94 -9.57 -1.20
C GLY A 50 -3.11 -8.26 -1.97
N SER A 51 -2.46 -7.17 -1.56
CA SER A 51 -2.58 -5.86 -2.22
C SER A 51 -1.20 -5.31 -2.63
N PRO A 52 -0.84 -5.40 -3.93
CA PRO A 52 0.44 -4.87 -4.41
C PRO A 52 0.51 -3.35 -4.25
N GLN A 53 -0.62 -2.66 -4.30
CA GLN A 53 -0.70 -1.20 -4.17
C GLN A 53 -0.29 -0.72 -2.77
N VAL A 54 -0.68 -1.45 -1.72
CA VAL A 54 -0.26 -1.18 -0.34
C VAL A 54 1.26 -1.34 -0.19
N VAL A 55 1.81 -2.41 -0.76
CA VAL A 55 3.26 -2.69 -0.74
C VAL A 55 4.03 -1.57 -1.46
N LEU A 56 3.59 -1.19 -2.66
CA LEU A 56 4.21 -0.11 -3.43
C LEU A 56 4.14 1.25 -2.72
N GLU A 57 3.01 1.59 -2.10
CA GLU A 57 2.88 2.86 -1.38
C GLU A 57 3.80 2.91 -0.16
N ALA A 58 3.87 1.81 0.60
CA ALA A 58 4.75 1.72 1.76
C ALA A 58 6.23 1.78 1.36
N ALA A 59 6.61 1.06 0.30
CA ALA A 59 7.96 1.09 -0.26
C ALA A 59 8.36 2.51 -0.73
N ARG A 60 7.47 3.19 -1.47
CA ARG A 60 7.68 4.58 -1.91
C ARG A 60 7.74 5.59 -0.75
N SER A 61 7.21 5.22 0.41
CA SER A 61 7.31 6.02 1.64
C SER A 61 8.64 5.80 2.38
N GLY A 62 9.57 5.02 1.79
CA GLY A 62 10.92 4.80 2.31
C GLY A 62 11.08 3.56 3.18
N TYR A 63 10.05 2.71 3.29
CA TYR A 63 10.10 1.50 4.11
C TYR A 63 10.52 0.28 3.30
N GLN A 64 11.23 -0.66 3.93
CA GLN A 64 11.49 -1.97 3.35
C GLN A 64 10.31 -2.89 3.63
N ILE A 65 9.76 -3.57 2.61
CA ILE A 65 8.57 -4.41 2.79
C ILE A 65 8.93 -5.88 2.66
N LEU A 66 8.62 -6.65 3.70
CA LEU A 66 8.65 -8.11 3.66
C LEU A 66 7.22 -8.63 3.51
N THR A 67 6.94 -9.30 2.41
CA THR A 67 5.60 -9.81 2.12
C THR A 67 5.68 -11.13 1.35
N PRO A 68 4.82 -12.13 1.67
CA PRO A 68 4.71 -13.30 0.84
C PRO A 68 3.98 -12.93 -0.46
N VAL A 69 4.44 -13.48 -1.58
CA VAL A 69 3.75 -13.33 -2.87
C VAL A 69 3.15 -14.67 -3.24
N HIS A 70 1.87 -14.86 -2.90
CA HIS A 70 1.15 -16.11 -3.13
C HIS A 70 0.61 -16.24 -4.57
N ASN A 71 0.47 -15.11 -5.28
CA ASN A 71 0.02 -15.08 -6.66
C ASN A 71 1.17 -14.56 -7.54
N PRO A 72 1.72 -15.37 -8.46
CA PRO A 72 2.85 -14.97 -9.28
C PRO A 72 2.53 -13.77 -10.20
N ILE A 73 1.26 -13.54 -10.56
CA ILE A 73 0.87 -12.36 -11.33
C ILE A 73 1.10 -11.08 -10.51
N LEU A 74 0.81 -11.12 -9.20
CA LEU A 74 1.02 -9.96 -8.32
C LEU A 74 2.50 -9.61 -8.17
N ARG A 75 3.42 -10.56 -8.36
CA ARG A 75 4.87 -10.30 -8.34
C ARG A 75 5.25 -9.22 -9.36
N PHE A 76 4.75 -9.35 -10.59
CA PHE A 76 5.03 -8.41 -11.68
C PHE A 76 4.46 -7.00 -11.43
N LEU A 77 3.48 -6.86 -10.54
CA LEU A 77 2.93 -5.56 -10.17
C LEU A 77 3.75 -4.85 -9.08
N ILE A 78 4.61 -5.58 -8.36
CA ILE A 78 5.44 -5.06 -7.26
C ILE A 78 6.88 -4.83 -7.74
N GLU A 79 7.37 -5.66 -8.65
CA GLU A 79 8.72 -5.59 -9.21
C GLU A 79 8.83 -4.39 -10.17
N SER A 80 9.73 -3.45 -9.88
CA SER A 80 10.01 -2.24 -10.67
C SER A 80 11.47 -2.22 -11.08
#